data_AF-A0A6N2EGW1-F1
#
_entry.id   AF-A0A6N2EGW1-F1
#
_cell.length_a   1.000
_cell.length_b   1.000
_cell.length_c   1.000
_cell.angle_alpha   90.00
_cell.angle_beta   90.00
_cell.angle_gamma   90.00
#
_symmetry.space_group_name_H-M   'P 1'
#
loop_
_entity.id
_entity.type
_entity.pdbx_description
1 polymer ?
#
loop_
_entity_poly.entity_id
_entity_poly.type
_entity_poly.pdbx_seq_one_letter_code
_entity_poly.pdbx_strand_id
1 'polypeptide(L)' 'MPPAKVQPQLAASAHRVGDGAAAQPLGLPTLLAVGLLVLLAATLAPERPQDQAAICQRHNGPVACRVW' A
#
# COMPACT_ATOMS: atom_id res chain seq x y z
N MET A 1 14.79 -10.33 26.89
CA MET A 1 13.51 -9.69 26.53
C MET A 1 13.80 -8.27 26.08
N PRO A 2 13.91 -7.97 24.77
CA PRO A 2 13.97 -6.59 24.31
C PRO A 2 12.56 -5.96 24.32
N PRO A 3 12.43 -4.66 24.65
CA PRO A 3 11.15 -3.98 24.64
C PRO A 3 10.63 -3.84 23.21
N ALA A 4 9.37 -4.22 23.00
CA ALA A 4 8.63 -3.97 21.79
C ALA A 4 8.68 -2.46 21.49
N LYS A 5 9.35 -2.09 20.39
CA LYS A 5 9.11 -0.79 19.77
C LYS A 5 7.66 -0.82 19.28
N VAL A 6 6.76 -0.24 20.07
CA VAL A 6 5.40 0.09 19.64
C VAL A 6 5.56 1.12 18.52
N GLN A 7 5.63 0.63 17.28
CA GLN A 7 5.50 1.49 16.12
C GLN A 7 4.03 1.87 16.00
N PRO A 8 3.67 3.17 15.99
CA PRO A 8 2.30 3.60 15.76
C PRO A 8 1.99 3.47 14.26
N GLN A 9 1.82 2.23 13.78
CA GLN A 9 1.44 1.89 12.40
C GLN A 9 -0.08 1.91 12.17
N LEU A 10 -0.84 2.52 13.10
CA LEU A 10 -2.30 2.59 13.00
C LEU A 10 -2.85 3.97 13.40
N ALA A 11 -2.18 5.04 12.98
CA ALA A 11 -2.96 6.14 12.45
C ALA A 11 -3.16 5.79 10.98
N ALA A 12 -4.26 5.10 10.69
CA ALA A 12 -4.81 5.05 9.35
C ALA A 12 -4.64 6.44 8.75
N SER A 13 -3.94 6.55 7.63
CA SER A 13 -4.02 7.71 6.76
C SER A 13 -5.47 7.76 6.28
N ALA A 14 -6.36 8.22 7.15
CA ALA A 14 -7.65 8.76 6.81
C ALA A 14 -7.31 9.91 5.87
N HIS A 15 -7.30 9.59 4.58
CA HIS A 15 -7.23 10.59 3.54
C HIS A 15 -8.46 11.44 3.81
N ARG A 16 -8.29 12.61 4.45
CA ARG A 16 -9.32 13.65 4.39
C ARG A 16 -9.49 13.88 2.90
N VAL A 17 -10.57 13.34 2.34
CA VAL A 17 -11.11 13.82 1.08
C VAL A 17 -11.37 15.29 1.33
N GLY A 18 -10.47 16.13 0.83
CA GLY A 18 -10.57 17.56 1.03
C GLY A 18 -11.88 18.01 0.42
N ASP A 19 -12.79 18.49 1.25
CA ASP A 19 -14.01 19.15 0.80
C ASP A 19 -13.63 20.33 -0.10
N GLY A 20 -14.00 20.26 -1.38
CA GLY A 20 -14.24 21.44 -2.19
C GLY A 20 -13.07 22.07 -2.96
N ALA A 21 -12.04 21.32 -3.36
CA ALA A 21 -11.19 21.81 -4.46
C ALA A 21 -12.00 21.71 -5.77
N ALA A 22 -12.31 22.85 -6.40
CA ALA A 22 -12.93 22.89 -7.72
C ALA A 22 -12.18 21.91 -8.65
N ALA A 23 -12.90 20.94 -9.21
CA ALA A 23 -12.32 19.92 -10.08
C ALA A 23 -11.84 20.56 -11.37
N GLN A 24 -10.58 21.01 -11.38
CA GLN A 24 -9.91 21.46 -12.59
C GLN A 24 -9.74 20.23 -13.49
N PRO A 25 -10.04 20.34 -14.80
CA PRO A 25 -9.87 19.22 -15.71
C PRO A 25 -8.40 18.80 -15.72
N LEU A 26 -8.15 17.53 -15.40
CA LEU A 26 -6.85 16.91 -15.55
C LEU A 26 -6.44 16.97 -17.02
N GLY A 27 -5.28 17.57 -17.30
CA GLY A 27 -4.74 17.58 -18.64
C GLY A 27 -4.40 16.17 -19.11
N LEU A 28 -4.50 15.93 -20.42
CA LEU A 28 -4.05 14.70 -21.08
C LEU A 28 -2.67 14.19 -20.60
N PRO A 29 -1.62 15.03 -20.45
CA PRO A 29 -0.32 14.53 -19.96
C PRO A 29 -0.40 13.97 -18.53
N THR A 30 -1.21 14.57 -17.66
CA THR A 30 -1.39 14.10 -16.29
C THR A 30 -2.12 12.77 -16.25
N LEU A 31 -3.17 12.60 -17.07
CA LEU A 31 -3.87 11.33 -17.20
C LEU A 31 -2.96 10.21 -17.70
N LEU A 32 -2.11 10.49 -18.68
CA LEU A 32 -1.12 9.53 -19.19
C LEU A 32 -0.09 9.16 -18.12
N ALA A 33 0.42 10.14 -17.37
CA ALA A 33 1.37 9.88 -16.29
C ALA A 33 0.75 9.01 -15.18
N VAL A 34 -0.49 9.30 -14.78
CA VAL A 34 -1.22 8.50 -13.80
C VAL A 34 -1.48 7.09 -14.34
N GLY A 35 -1.93 6.96 -15.59
CA GLY A 35 -2.15 5.66 -16.22
C GLY A 35 -0.88 4.81 -16.28
N LEU A 36 0.27 5.43 -16.61
CA LEU A 36 1.56 4.76 -16.62
C LEU A 36 1.96 4.29 -15.22
N LEU A 37 1.78 5.13 -14.19
CA LEU A 37 2.07 4.76 -12.80
C LEU A 37 1.20 3.59 -12.33
N VAL A 38 -0.09 3.60 -12.66
CA VAL A 38 -1.02 2.50 -12.34
C VAL A 38 -0.58 1.21 -13.05
N LEU A 39 -0.18 1.29 -14.31
CA LEU A 39 0.29 0.13 -15.07
C LEU A 39 1.61 -0.43 -14.51
N LEU A 40 2.55 0.45 -14.15
CA LEU A 40 3.77 0.04 -13.48
C LEU A 40 3.46 -0.61 -12.14
N ALA A 41 2.56 -0.03 -11.34
CA ALA A 41 2.14 -0.63 -10.09
C ALA A 41 1.50 -2.00 -10.31
N ALA A 42 0.63 -2.17 -11.31
CA ALA A 42 0.00 -3.47 -11.57
C ALA A 42 0.99 -4.56 -12.04
N THR A 43 2.08 -4.17 -12.70
CA THR A 43 3.08 -5.12 -13.23
C THR A 43 4.25 -5.37 -12.28
N LEU A 44 4.57 -4.40 -11.43
CA LEU A 44 5.68 -4.48 -10.47
C LEU A 44 5.22 -4.73 -9.03
N ALA A 45 3.92 -4.56 -8.71
CA ALA A 45 3.38 -4.89 -7.40
C ALA A 45 3.58 -6.39 -7.12
N PRO A 46 3.83 -6.73 -5.84
CA PRO A 46 4.33 -8.04 -5.46
C PRO A 46 3.36 -9.18 -5.80
N GLU A 47 3.94 -10.39 -5.81
CA GLU A 47 3.26 -11.69 -5.87
C GLU A 47 1.97 -11.74 -5.07
N ARG A 48 1.03 -12.59 -5.48
CA ARG A 48 -0.32 -12.61 -4.90
C ARG A 48 -0.26 -12.71 -3.38
N PRO A 49 -1.19 -12.10 -2.64
CA PRO A 49 -1.17 -12.10 -1.18
C PRO A 49 -1.01 -13.50 -0.57
N GLN A 50 -1.55 -14.52 -1.25
CA GLN A 50 -1.44 -15.92 -0.87
C GLN A 50 0.00 -16.46 -0.96
N ASP A 51 0.76 -16.04 -1.97
CA ASP A 51 2.16 -16.45 -2.17
C ASP A 51 3.06 -15.80 -1.12
N GLN A 52 2.76 -14.54 -0.78
CA GLN A 52 3.46 -13.79 0.26
C GLN A 52 3.22 -14.37 1.66
N ALA A 53 2.01 -14.89 1.94
CA ALA A 53 1.72 -15.54 3.22
C ALA A 53 2.60 -16.78 3.43
N ALA A 54 2.78 -17.61 2.40
CA ALA A 54 3.65 -18.79 2.46
C ALA A 54 5.13 -18.41 2.64
N ILE A 55 5.60 -17.36 1.94
CA ILE A 55 6.97 -16.83 2.11
C ILE A 55 7.16 -16.29 3.52
N CYS A 56 6.25 -15.45 4.00
CA CYS A 56 6.34 -14.85 5.33
C CYS A 56 6.40 -15.93 6.42
N GLN A 57 5.56 -16.96 6.34
CA GLN A 57 5.50 -18.04 7.33
C GLN A 57 6.81 -18.83 7.42
N ARG A 58 7.48 -19.07 6.27
CA ARG A 58 8.79 -19.75 6.24
C ARG A 58 9.89 -19.01 7.01
N HIS A 59 9.76 -17.69 7.15
CA HIS A 59 10.82 -16.84 7.73
C HIS A 59 10.47 -16.21 9.09
N ASN A 60 9.20 -16.00 9.41
CA ASN A 60 8.78 -15.21 10.57
C ASN A 60 7.76 -15.90 11.51
N GLY A 61 7.16 -17.01 11.06
CA GLY A 61 6.11 -17.72 11.81
C GLY A 61 4.71 -17.09 11.66
N PRO A 62 3.64 -17.85 11.94
CA PRO A 62 2.27 -17.52 11.55
C PRO A 62 1.69 -16.29 12.26
N VAL A 63 2.13 -15.98 13.48
CA VAL A 63 1.66 -14.81 14.23
C VAL A 63 2.10 -13.51 13.58
N ALA A 64 3.33 -13.45 13.08
CA ALA A 64 3.90 -12.26 12.42
C ALA A 64 3.23 -11.97 11.06
N CYS A 65 2.77 -13.01 10.36
CA CYS A 65 2.20 -12.89 9.01
C CYS A 65 0.72 -12.51 8.96
N ARG A 66 0.03 -12.39 10.11
CA ARG A 66 -1.39 -11.98 10.15
C ARG A 66 -1.64 -10.48 9.94
N VAL A 67 -0.58 -9.67 9.93
CA VAL A 67 -0.64 -8.20 9.86
C VAL A 67 -0.26 -7.68 8.46
N TRP A 68 -0.30 -8.57 7.46
CA TRP A 68 -0.12 -8.26 6.04
C TRP A 68 -1.46 -8.14 5.35
#